data_AF-A0A3D5HH92-F1
#
_entry.id   AF-A0A3D5HH92-F1
#
_cell.length_a   1.000
_cell.length_b   1.000
_cell.length_c   1.000
_cell.angle_alpha   90.00
_cell.angle_beta   90.00
_cell.angle_gamma   90.00
#
_symmetry.space_group_name_H-M   'P 1'
#
loop_
_entity.id
_entity.type
_entity.pdbx_description
1 polymer ?
#
loop_
_entity_poly.entity_id
_entity_poly.type
_entity_poly.pdbx_seq_one_letter_code
_entity_poly.pdbx_strand_id
1 'polypeptide(L)' 'AMFACLLFSFLFAIKDKPEVFDLLKGIVPVKLLNSFLDMSPYILTVIFLAGFVGKAVAPKAIGQPFSKEK' A
#
# COMPACT_ATOMS: atom_id res chain seq x y z
N ALA A 1 -5.13 12.46 -8.43
CA ALA A 1 -5.54 12.18 -7.04
C ALA A 1 -6.87 11.43 -6.94
N MET A 2 -7.95 11.89 -7.61
CA MET A 2 -9.29 11.30 -7.51
C MET A 2 -9.37 9.80 -7.87
N PHE A 3 -8.68 9.34 -8.93
CA PHE A 3 -8.68 7.93 -9.34
C PHE A 3 -8.04 6.97 -8.33
N ALA A 4 -7.01 7.40 -7.60
CA ALA A 4 -6.38 6.57 -6.58
C ALA A 4 -7.31 6.37 -5.37
N CYS A 5 -8.05 7.42 -4.99
CA CYS A 5 -9.04 7.36 -3.92
C CYS A 5 -10.23 6.45 -4.28
N LEU A 6 -10.68 6.51 -5.55
CA LEU A 6 -11.74 5.64 -6.08
C LEU A 6 -11.31 4.16 -6.08
N LEU A 7 -10.11 3.86 -6.60
CA LEU A 7 -9.55 2.51 -6.62
C LEU A 7 -9.38 1.95 -5.20
N PHE A 8 -8.88 2.76 -4.27
CA PHE A 8 -8.68 2.37 -2.88
C PHE A 8 -10.00 2.00 -2.19
N SER A 9 -11.03 2.84 -2.33
CA SER A 9 -12.36 2.59 -1.73
C SER A 9 -13.07 1.40 -2.37
N PHE A 10 -12.86 1.17 -3.68
CA PHE A 10 -13.39 0.01 -4.38
C PHE A 10 -12.79 -1.31 -3.88
N LEU A 11 -11.47 -1.36 -3.68
CA LEU A 11 -10.80 -2.54 -3.11
C LEU A 11 -11.24 -2.80 -1.66
N PHE A 12 -11.46 -1.74 -0.88
CA PHE A 12 -11.98 -1.84 0.49
C PHE A 12 -13.41 -2.41 0.53
N ALA A 13 -14.28 -2.01 -0.40
CA ALA A 13 -15.64 -2.54 -0.51
C ALA A 13 -15.70 -4.02 -0.92
N ILE A 14 -14.69 -4.50 -1.66
CA ILE A 14 -14.56 -5.93 -2.01
C ILE A 14 -14.08 -6.74 -0.79
N LYS A 15 -13.14 -6.19 -0.03
CA LYS A 15 -12.62 -6.80 1.20
C LYS A 15 -13.72 -7.03 2.23
N ASP A 16 -14.63 -6.07 2.40
CA ASP A 16 -15.64 -6.08 3.47
C ASP A 16 -16.76 -7.11 3.27
N LYS A 17 -16.82 -7.82 2.13
CA LYS A 17 -17.87 -8.80 1.86
C LYS A 17 -17.64 -10.10 2.64
N PRO A 18 -18.41 -10.36 3.71
CA PRO A 18 -18.22 -11.54 4.54
C PRO A 18 -18.66 -12.84 3.82
N GLU A 19 -19.43 -12.72 2.73
CA GLU A 19 -20.04 -13.82 1.98
C GLU A 19 -19.01 -14.72 1.28
N VAL A 20 -17.85 -14.18 0.90
CA VAL A 20 -16.76 -14.96 0.27
C VAL A 20 -16.13 -15.94 1.27
N PHE A 21 -16.23 -15.65 2.57
CA PHE A 21 -15.59 -16.44 3.63
C PHE A 21 -16.40 -17.67 4.04
N ASP A 22 -17.72 -17.63 3.92
CA ASP A 22 -18.58 -18.76 4.28
C ASP A 22 -18.52 -19.89 3.26
N LEU A 23 -18.30 -19.59 1.97
CA LEU A 23 -18.15 -20.61 0.92
C LEU A 23 -16.81 -21.37 0.98
N LEU A 24 -15.79 -20.82 1.61
CA LEU A 24 -14.42 -21.38 1.64
C LEU A 24 -14.05 -22.08 2.96
N LYS A 25 -14.94 -22.07 3.97
CA LYS A 25 -14.75 -22.75 5.27
C LYS A 25 -14.39 -24.25 5.17
N GLY A 26 -14.69 -24.90 4.06
CA GLY A 26 -14.49 -26.35 3.87
C GLY A 26 -13.18 -26.79 3.21
N ILE A 27 -12.43 -25.90 2.54
CA ILE A 27 -11.29 -26.31 1.68
C ILE A 27 -9.98 -25.59 2.04
N VAL A 28 -10.05 -24.36 2.57
CA VAL A 28 -8.87 -23.53 2.89
C VAL A 28 -9.09 -22.82 4.23
N PRO A 29 -8.10 -22.74 5.13
CA PRO A 29 -8.25 -21.98 6.37
C PRO A 29 -8.54 -20.52 6.04
N VAL A 30 -9.80 -20.14 6.25
CA VAL A 30 -10.40 -18.79 6.08
C VAL A 30 -9.49 -17.68 6.62
N LYS A 31 -8.71 -18.00 7.66
CA LYS A 31 -7.77 -17.11 8.34
C LYS A 31 -6.60 -16.61 7.46
N LEU A 32 -6.08 -17.44 6.55
CA LEU A 32 -4.99 -17.03 5.65
C LEU A 32 -5.50 -16.07 4.56
N LEU A 33 -6.68 -16.35 4.01
CA LEU A 33 -7.30 -15.51 2.99
C LEU A 33 -7.73 -14.16 3.57
N ASN A 34 -8.30 -14.16 4.78
CA ASN A 34 -8.62 -12.94 5.53
C ASN A 34 -7.38 -12.06 5.73
N SER A 35 -6.27 -12.66 6.17
CA SER A 35 -5.03 -11.90 6.41
C SER A 35 -4.49 -11.25 5.12
N PHE A 36 -4.62 -11.93 3.97
CA PHE A 36 -4.24 -11.37 2.67
C PHE A 36 -5.16 -10.24 2.22
N LEU A 37 -6.48 -10.40 2.37
CA LEU A 37 -7.46 -9.36 2.05
C LEU A 37 -7.32 -8.16 2.99
N ASP A 38 -7.01 -8.39 4.26
CA ASP A 38 -6.68 -7.37 5.25
C ASP A 38 -5.44 -6.56 4.88
N MET A 39 -4.45 -7.22 4.28
CA MET A 39 -3.22 -6.59 3.82
C MET A 39 -3.33 -5.92 2.44
N SER A 40 -4.38 -6.19 1.65
CA SER A 40 -4.57 -5.61 0.31
C SER A 40 -4.42 -4.07 0.23
N PRO A 41 -4.96 -3.24 1.16
CA PRO A 41 -4.72 -1.79 1.12
C PRO A 41 -3.25 -1.41 1.31
N TYR A 42 -2.49 -2.18 2.11
CA TYR A 42 -1.07 -1.90 2.36
C TYR A 42 -0.18 -2.28 1.17
N ILE A 43 -0.50 -3.37 0.47
CA ILE A 43 0.21 -3.76 -0.76
C ILE A 43 0.04 -2.65 -1.81
N LEU A 44 -1.17 -2.11 -1.92
CA LEU A 44 -1.45 -0.98 -2.81
C LEU A 44 -0.59 0.24 -2.42
N THR A 45 -0.58 0.65 -1.14
CA THR A 45 0.22 1.82 -0.73
C THR A 45 1.71 1.63 -1.00
N VAL A 46 2.26 0.43 -0.83
CA VAL A 46 3.67 0.14 -1.16
C VAL A 46 3.93 0.27 -2.67
N ILE A 47 3.04 -0.22 -3.54
CA ILE A 47 3.19 -0.06 -5.00
C ILE A 47 3.14 1.43 -5.38
N PHE A 48 2.23 2.19 -4.77
CA PHE A 48 2.16 3.63 -4.99
C PHE A 48 3.41 4.34 -4.47
N LEU A 49 3.87 4.06 -3.25
CA LEU A 49 5.09 4.65 -2.71
C LEU A 49 6.31 4.27 -3.56
N ALA A 50 6.47 3.02 -3.95
CA ALA A 50 7.55 2.58 -4.83
C ALA A 50 7.49 3.26 -6.20
N GLY A 51 6.29 3.44 -6.75
CA GLY A 51 6.06 4.11 -8.03
C GLY A 51 6.30 5.62 -7.99
N PHE A 52 5.92 6.31 -6.90
CA PHE A 52 5.98 7.77 -6.79
C PHE A 52 7.25 8.29 -6.11
N VAL A 53 7.80 7.59 -5.11
CA VAL A 53 9.02 8.01 -4.40
C VAL A 53 10.27 7.81 -5.27
N GLY A 54 10.24 6.87 -6.21
CA GLY A 54 11.33 6.64 -7.15
C GLY A 54 12.63 6.21 -6.46
N LYS A 55 13.78 6.44 -7.13
CA LYS A 55 15.09 6.14 -6.54
C LYS A 55 15.43 7.15 -5.46
N ALA A 56 15.91 6.66 -4.31
CA ALA A 56 16.55 7.49 -3.30
C ALA A 56 17.76 8.21 -3.92
N VAL A 57 17.60 9.47 -4.31
CA VAL A 57 18.67 10.33 -4.80
C VAL A 57 19.38 10.88 -3.56
N ALA A 58 20.66 10.54 -3.41
CA ALA A 58 21.47 11.09 -2.32
C ALA A 58 21.47 12.63 -2.39
N PRO A 59 21.36 13.33 -1.24
CA PRO A 59 21.39 14.79 -1.22
C PRO A 59 22.69 15.31 -1.82
N LYS A 60 22.60 16.27 -2.75
CA LYS A 60 23.78 16.93 -3.35
C LYS A 60 24.66 17.66 -2.33
N ALA A 61 24.13 17.91 -1.13
CA ALA A 61 24.83 18.55 -0.02
C ALA A 61 25.61 17.56 0.86
N ILE A 62 25.61 16.25 0.58
CA ILE A 62 26.55 15.33 1.24
C ILE A 62 27.96 15.76 0.88
N GLY A 63 28.68 16.30 1.87
CA GLY A 63 30.07 16.74 1.74
C GLY A 63 30.29 18.20 1.39
N GLN A 64 29.25 19.03 1.24
CA GLN A 64 29.43 20.49 1.07
C GLN A 64 29.43 21.19 2.45
N PRO A 65 30.51 21.91 2.82
CA PRO A 65 30.54 22.71 4.04
C PRO A 65 29.47 23.81 3.99
N PHE A 66 28.68 23.94 5.06
CA PHE A 66 27.70 25.02 5.18
C PHE A 66 28.40 26.37 5.34
N SER A 67 28.30 27.23 4.33
CA SER A 67 28.77 28.61 4.41
C SER A 67 27.67 29.50 4.98
N LYS A 68 27.91 30.12 6.15
CA LYS A 68 27.05 31.18 6.70
C LYS A 68 27.36 32.47 5.94
N GLU A 69 26.38 33.03 5.23
CA GLU A 69 26.50 34.39 4.69
C GLU A 69 26.57 35.41 5.84
N LYS A 70 27.39 36.45 5.61
CA LYS A 70 27.83 37.43 6.62
C LYS A 70 26.92 38.64 6.67
#